data_AF-A0A8T3Y2T0-F1
#
_entry.id   AF-A0A8T3Y2T0-F1
#
_cell.length_a   1.000
_cell.length_b   1.000
_cell.length_c   1.000
_cell.angle_alpha   90.00
_cell.angle_beta   90.00
_cell.angle_gamma   90.00
#
_symmetry.space_group_name_H-M   'P 1'
#
loop_
_entity.id
_entity.type
_entity.pdbx_description
1 polymer ?
#
loop_
_entity_poly.entity_id
_entity_poly.type
_entity_poly.pdbx_seq_one_letter_code
_entity_poly.pdbx_strand_id
1 'polypeptide(L)'
;MAKGMEYKYPEEMQAELVVDIVISLDRILNEKGISRSEFAKKIGRSESYVTRLMRGNPNITVREIANIACALEREATNTSQEEIHNPMKAYVNTSVNMAITISDTLKNRGITETEFAEKIGHSKSYAIRLLRGESNFNMATLANIAYALDMYPTVNLSRDKTPEGKLVSLSESASRYS
;
A
#
# COMPACT_ATOMS: atom_id res chain seq x y z
N MET A 1 -22.96 -2.65 -12.35
CA MET A 1 -23.50 -2.40 -10.99
C MET A 1 -22.33 -2.29 -10.04
N ALA A 2 -21.88 -1.08 -9.72
CA ALA A 2 -20.82 -0.86 -8.74
C ALA A 2 -21.41 -1.13 -7.36
N LYS A 3 -20.97 -2.20 -6.69
CA LYS A 3 -21.39 -2.49 -5.31
C LYS A 3 -20.82 -1.37 -4.43
N GLY A 4 -21.70 -0.51 -3.94
CA GLY A 4 -21.39 0.32 -2.78
C GLY A 4 -21.01 -0.60 -1.62
N MET A 5 -19.79 -0.44 -1.13
CA MET A 5 -19.48 -0.73 0.26
C MET A 5 -19.02 0.59 0.86
N GLU A 6 -19.98 1.30 1.45
CA GLU A 6 -19.69 2.36 2.39
C GLU A 6 -19.16 1.64 3.64
N TYR A 7 -17.83 1.51 3.76
CA TYR A 7 -17.22 0.86 4.91
C TYR A 7 -17.76 1.51 6.18
N LYS A 8 -18.18 0.69 7.16
CA LYS A 8 -18.69 1.23 8.42
C LYS A 8 -17.57 1.57 9.39
N TYR A 9 -16.42 0.92 9.21
CA TYR A 9 -15.25 1.06 10.07
C TYR A 9 -13.95 0.91 9.25
N PRO A 10 -12.84 1.56 9.63
CA PRO A 10 -11.56 1.43 8.94
C PRO A 10 -11.01 -0.01 8.96
N GLU A 11 -11.37 -0.84 9.95
CA GLU A 11 -10.97 -2.24 10.01
C GLU A 11 -11.53 -3.09 8.86
N GLU A 12 -12.73 -2.75 8.36
CA GLU A 12 -13.32 -3.42 7.20
C GLU A 12 -12.51 -3.10 5.94
N MET A 13 -12.12 -1.84 5.80
CA MET A 13 -11.27 -1.37 4.70
C MET A 13 -9.86 -1.99 4.79
N GLN A 14 -9.29 -2.10 5.99
CA GLN A 14 -8.02 -2.78 6.20
C GLN A 14 -8.11 -4.26 5.79
N ALA A 15 -9.17 -4.96 6.21
CA ALA A 15 -9.37 -6.37 5.89
C ALA A 15 -9.47 -6.58 4.37
N GLU A 16 -10.21 -5.73 3.67
CA GLU A 16 -10.30 -5.79 2.21
C GLU A 16 -8.95 -5.53 1.54
N LEU A 17 -8.21 -4.50 1.99
CA LEU A 17 -6.88 -4.19 1.45
C LEU A 17 -5.91 -5.37 1.61
N VAL A 18 -5.97 -6.08 2.74
CA VAL A 18 -5.19 -7.28 2.98
C VAL A 18 -5.59 -8.41 2.04
N VAL A 19 -6.89 -8.62 1.82
CA VAL A 19 -7.40 -9.62 0.87
C VAL A 19 -6.91 -9.31 -0.55
N ASP A 20 -7.00 -8.06 -0.98
CA ASP A 20 -6.53 -7.61 -2.30
C ASP A 20 -5.03 -7.86 -2.50
N ILE A 21 -4.22 -7.57 -1.48
CA ILE A 21 -2.78 -7.86 -1.49
C ILE A 21 -2.53 -9.36 -1.69
N VAL A 22 -3.23 -10.21 -0.92
CA VAL A 22 -3.05 -11.67 -0.99
C VAL A 22 -3.48 -12.22 -2.34
N ILE A 23 -4.63 -11.78 -2.88
CA ILE A 23 -5.13 -12.19 -4.20
C ILE A 23 -4.15 -11.76 -5.29
N SER A 24 -3.68 -10.50 -5.25
CA SER A 24 -2.74 -9.96 -6.22
C SER A 24 -1.41 -10.73 -6.19
N LEU A 25 -0.90 -11.01 -4.98
CA LEU A 25 0.32 -11.77 -4.80
C LEU A 25 0.17 -13.21 -5.30
N ASP A 26 -0.90 -13.91 -4.93
CA ASP A 26 -1.16 -15.29 -5.38
C ASP A 26 -1.22 -15.36 -6.91
N ARG A 27 -1.93 -14.43 -7.55
CA ARG A 27 -1.98 -14.31 -9.00
C ARG A 27 -0.59 -14.12 -9.61
N ILE A 28 0.21 -13.18 -9.11
CA ILE A 28 1.56 -12.91 -9.65
C ILE A 28 2.48 -14.11 -9.48
N LEU A 29 2.43 -14.79 -8.33
CA LEU A 29 3.22 -16.00 -8.08
C LEU A 29 2.84 -17.12 -9.03
N ASN A 30 1.54 -17.36 -9.24
CA ASN A 30 1.04 -18.36 -10.17
C ASN A 30 1.42 -18.03 -11.63
N GLU A 31 1.25 -16.77 -12.06
CA GLU A 31 1.61 -16.31 -13.41
C GLU A 31 3.11 -16.47 -13.69
N LYS A 32 3.96 -16.28 -12.68
CA LYS A 32 5.43 -16.44 -12.79
C LYS A 32 5.92 -17.86 -12.49
N GLY A 33 5.04 -18.77 -12.09
CA GLY A 33 5.42 -20.13 -11.67
C GLY A 33 6.30 -20.19 -10.42
N ILE A 34 6.22 -19.17 -9.54
CA ILE A 34 7.04 -19.08 -8.33
C ILE A 34 6.33 -19.78 -7.17
N SER A 35 6.97 -20.78 -6.56
CA SER A 35 6.45 -21.42 -5.36
C SER A 35 6.58 -20.52 -4.11
N ARG A 36 5.80 -20.82 -3.07
CA ARG A 36 5.86 -20.06 -1.80
C ARG A 36 7.22 -20.13 -1.11
N SER A 37 7.93 -21.24 -1.24
CA SER A 37 9.28 -21.42 -0.67
C SER A 37 10.32 -20.62 -1.43
N GLU A 38 10.22 -20.57 -2.77
CA GLU A 38 11.06 -19.70 -3.59
C GLU A 38 10.77 -18.23 -3.32
N PHE A 39 9.49 -17.85 -3.21
CA PHE A 39 9.11 -16.49 -2.84
C PHE A 39 9.68 -16.10 -1.48
N ALA A 40 9.58 -16.96 -0.46
CA ALA A 40 10.17 -16.73 0.86
C ALA A 40 11.67 -16.43 0.77
N LYS A 41 12.42 -17.24 0.00
CA LYS A 41 13.85 -17.01 -0.27
C LYS A 41 14.10 -15.68 -0.97
N LYS A 42 13.28 -15.33 -1.98
CA LYS A 42 13.40 -14.08 -2.75
C LYS A 42 13.24 -12.82 -1.89
N ILE A 43 12.27 -12.82 -0.97
CA ILE A 43 12.04 -11.68 -0.08
C ILE A 43 12.88 -11.73 1.20
N GLY A 44 13.76 -12.73 1.35
CA GLY A 44 14.62 -12.90 2.53
C GLY A 44 13.83 -13.17 3.81
N ARG A 45 12.72 -13.91 3.73
CA ARG A 45 11.83 -14.24 4.86
C ARG A 45 11.66 -15.75 5.01
N SER A 46 11.11 -16.17 6.16
CA SER A 46 10.77 -17.57 6.40
C SER A 46 9.50 -17.99 5.64
N GLU A 47 9.38 -19.28 5.34
CA GLU A 47 8.14 -19.84 4.78
C GLU A 47 6.94 -19.67 5.74
N SER A 48 7.19 -19.65 7.04
CA SER A 48 6.17 -19.36 8.05
C SER A 48 5.66 -17.91 7.97
N TYR A 49 6.53 -16.94 7.66
CA TYR A 49 6.12 -15.57 7.38
C TYR A 49 5.26 -15.50 6.13
N VAL A 50 5.69 -16.14 5.03
CA VAL A 50 4.90 -16.19 3.77
C VAL A 50 3.55 -16.86 4.00
N THR A 51 3.50 -17.95 4.77
CA THR A 51 2.23 -18.61 5.11
C THR A 51 1.28 -17.69 5.86
N ARG A 52 1.79 -16.90 6.83
CA ARG A 52 0.98 -15.91 7.53
C ARG A 52 0.53 -14.76 6.63
N LEU A 53 1.42 -14.28 5.76
CA LEU A 53 1.11 -13.29 4.72
C LEU A 53 -0.05 -13.74 3.85
N MET A 54 0.03 -14.95 3.28
CA MET A 54 -1.01 -15.53 2.42
C MET A 54 -2.31 -15.87 3.16
N ARG A 55 -2.27 -15.93 4.50
CA ARG A 55 -3.48 -16.06 5.35
C ARG A 55 -4.07 -14.71 5.76
N GLY A 56 -3.52 -13.60 5.26
CA GLY A 56 -3.97 -12.26 5.59
C GLY A 56 -3.55 -11.77 6.98
N ASN A 57 -2.52 -12.35 7.58
CA ASN A 57 -2.08 -11.97 8.94
C ASN A 57 -0.58 -11.64 9.05
N PRO A 58 -0.18 -10.52 8.44
CA PRO A 58 0.83 -9.67 9.06
C PRO A 58 0.36 -8.22 9.16
N ASN A 59 0.93 -7.50 10.12
CA ASN A 59 0.97 -6.04 10.13
C ASN A 59 1.86 -5.55 8.96
N ILE A 60 1.37 -5.69 7.71
CA ILE A 60 2.13 -5.40 6.51
C ILE A 60 2.38 -3.90 6.42
N THR A 61 3.64 -3.53 6.21
CA THR A 61 4.06 -2.14 6.03
C THR A 61 4.25 -1.80 4.55
N VAL A 62 4.15 -0.51 4.20
CA VAL A 62 4.45 -0.02 2.84
C VAL A 62 5.88 -0.38 2.42
N ARG A 63 6.82 -0.43 3.38
CA ARG A 63 8.18 -0.92 3.15
C ARG A 63 8.20 -2.38 2.72
N GLU A 64 7.38 -3.23 3.33
CA GLU A 64 7.26 -4.63 2.93
C GLU A 64 6.61 -4.77 1.56
N ILE A 65 5.59 -3.98 1.24
CA ILE A 65 5.03 -3.90 -0.11
C ILE A 65 6.11 -3.54 -1.14
N ALA A 66 6.96 -2.55 -0.85
CA ALA A 66 8.07 -2.17 -1.70
C ALA A 66 9.09 -3.29 -1.90
N ASN A 67 9.44 -4.01 -0.83
CA ASN A 67 10.33 -5.18 -0.91
C ASN A 67 9.72 -6.29 -1.76
N ILE A 68 8.43 -6.59 -1.57
CA ILE A 68 7.72 -7.64 -2.31
C ILE A 68 7.66 -7.29 -3.79
N ALA A 69 7.20 -6.08 -4.13
CA ALA A 69 7.08 -5.64 -5.52
C ALA A 69 8.43 -5.69 -6.25
N CYS A 70 9.49 -5.13 -5.65
CA CYS A 70 10.83 -5.20 -6.24
C CYS A 70 11.34 -6.63 -6.40
N ALA A 71 11.06 -7.53 -5.45
CA ALA A 71 11.50 -8.93 -5.56
C ALA A 71 10.79 -9.69 -6.70
N LEU A 72 9.52 -9.37 -6.97
CA LEU A 72 8.72 -9.99 -8.03
C LEU A 72 9.07 -9.44 -9.43
N GLU A 73 9.52 -8.19 -9.52
CA GLU A 73 9.91 -7.54 -10.78
C GLU A 73 11.31 -7.91 -11.28
N ARG A 74 12.23 -8.29 -10.38
CA ARG A 74 13.63 -8.64 -10.74
C ARG A 74 13.77 -9.83 -11.69
N GLU A 75 12.69 -10.55 -11.98
CA GLU A 75 12.68 -11.65 -12.96
C GLU A 75 12.16 -11.25 -14.35
N ALA A 76 11.50 -10.10 -14.51
CA ALA A 76 10.94 -9.72 -15.81
C ALA A 76 11.97 -9.16 -16.80
N THR A 77 13.13 -8.70 -16.32
CA THR A 77 14.12 -8.01 -17.16
C THR A 77 15.54 -8.49 -16.87
N ASN A 78 16.15 -9.15 -17.86
CA ASN A 78 17.61 -9.39 -17.97
C ASN A 78 18.42 -8.08 -18.17
N THR A 79 17.91 -6.93 -17.71
CA THR A 79 18.47 -5.62 -18.04
C THR A 79 19.13 -5.03 -16.80
N SER A 80 20.41 -4.68 -16.97
CA SER A 80 21.29 -3.98 -16.04
C SER A 80 20.78 -2.56 -15.71
N GLN A 81 19.67 -2.45 -14.98
CA GLN A 81 19.14 -1.18 -14.48
C GLN A 81 19.07 -1.21 -12.95
N GLU A 82 20.24 -1.08 -12.31
CA GLU A 82 20.40 -1.05 -10.84
C GLU A 82 19.60 0.07 -10.14
N GLU A 83 19.14 1.09 -10.87
CA GLU A 83 18.44 2.24 -10.29
C GLU A 83 16.92 2.06 -10.15
N ILE A 84 16.31 1.14 -10.93
CA ILE A 84 14.84 0.96 -10.98
C ILE A 84 14.33 -0.04 -9.93
N HIS A 85 15.17 -0.92 -9.40
CA HIS A 85 14.78 -2.01 -8.47
C HIS A 85 15.21 -1.82 -7.01
N ASN A 86 15.33 -0.57 -6.52
CA ASN A 86 15.68 -0.32 -5.12
C ASN A 86 14.41 -0.21 -4.23
N PRO A 87 14.17 -1.16 -3.30
CA PRO A 87 13.00 -1.12 -2.41
C PRO A 87 12.94 0.12 -1.53
N MET A 88 14.09 0.68 -1.13
CA MET A 88 14.14 1.91 -0.34
C MET A 88 13.68 3.11 -1.17
N LYS A 89 14.15 3.25 -2.42
CA LYS A 89 13.67 4.32 -3.30
C LYS A 89 12.17 4.19 -3.54
N ALA A 90 11.67 2.98 -3.77
CA ALA A 90 10.24 2.71 -3.96
C ALA A 90 9.40 3.04 -2.71
N TYR A 91 9.90 2.68 -1.52
CA TYR A 91 9.29 3.05 -0.24
C TYR A 91 9.25 4.57 -0.03
N VAL A 92 10.37 5.27 -0.26
CA VAL A 92 10.46 6.73 -0.11
C VAL A 92 9.50 7.42 -1.07
N ASN A 93 9.51 7.04 -2.36
CA ASN A 93 8.60 7.59 -3.35
C ASN A 93 7.13 7.39 -2.95
N THR A 94 6.78 6.19 -2.48
CA THR A 94 5.42 5.89 -2.02
C THR A 94 5.03 6.74 -0.81
N SER A 95 5.93 6.88 0.18
CA SER A 95 5.69 7.66 1.39
C SER A 95 5.49 9.15 1.09
N VAL A 96 6.32 9.71 0.20
CA VAL A 96 6.22 11.10 -0.26
C VAL A 96 4.93 11.32 -1.05
N ASN A 97 4.60 10.43 -1.99
CA ASN A 97 3.37 10.54 -2.78
C ASN A 97 2.12 10.49 -1.89
N MET A 98 2.08 9.60 -0.89
CA MET A 98 0.97 9.58 0.06
C MET A 98 0.88 10.87 0.87
N ALA A 99 2.01 11.40 1.35
CA ALA A 99 2.03 12.66 2.07
C ALA A 99 1.50 13.83 1.23
N ILE A 100 1.88 13.89 -0.06
CA ILE A 100 1.37 14.85 -1.04
C ILE A 100 -0.14 14.67 -1.21
N THR A 101 -0.60 13.46 -1.53
CA THR A 101 -2.04 13.17 -1.73
C THR A 101 -2.88 13.55 -0.52
N ILE A 102 -2.42 13.22 0.70
CA ILE A 102 -3.11 13.58 1.93
C ILE A 102 -3.14 15.12 2.06
N SER A 103 -1.99 15.79 1.93
CA SER A 103 -1.88 17.24 2.10
C SER A 103 -2.75 18.02 1.11
N ASP A 104 -2.76 17.61 -0.15
CA ASP A 104 -3.60 18.21 -1.19
C ASP A 104 -5.09 17.99 -0.89
N THR A 105 -5.46 16.79 -0.45
CA THR A 105 -6.85 16.47 -0.05
C THR A 105 -7.30 17.34 1.13
N LEU A 106 -6.47 17.49 2.15
CA LEU A 106 -6.76 18.34 3.31
C LEU A 106 -6.96 19.80 2.88
N LYS A 107 -6.04 20.33 2.07
CA LYS A 107 -6.11 21.70 1.56
C LYS A 107 -7.36 21.94 0.72
N ASN A 108 -7.65 21.04 -0.22
CA ASN A 108 -8.79 21.17 -1.13
C ASN A 108 -10.13 21.09 -0.39
N ARG A 109 -10.18 20.38 0.75
CA ARG A 109 -11.39 20.22 1.58
C ARG A 109 -11.43 21.17 2.78
N GLY A 110 -10.45 22.07 2.91
CA GLY A 110 -10.37 23.01 4.03
C GLY A 110 -10.19 22.35 5.40
N ILE A 111 -9.64 21.14 5.46
CA ILE A 111 -9.43 20.39 6.70
C ILE A 111 -8.08 20.80 7.30
N THR A 112 -8.09 21.22 8.56
CA THR A 112 -6.88 21.59 9.30
C THR A 112 -6.10 20.36 9.77
N GLU A 113 -4.82 20.52 10.08
CA GLU A 113 -4.00 19.43 10.66
C GLU A 113 -4.58 18.91 11.99
N THR A 114 -5.21 19.78 12.78
CA THR A 114 -5.83 19.40 14.05
C THR A 114 -7.06 18.53 13.79
N GLU A 115 -7.96 18.95 12.91
CA GLU A 115 -9.13 18.15 12.53
C GLU A 115 -8.73 16.83 11.87
N PHE A 116 -7.68 16.83 11.05
CA PHE A 116 -7.15 15.60 10.46
C PHE A 116 -6.66 14.63 11.54
N ALA A 117 -5.89 15.10 12.51
CA ALA A 117 -5.40 14.29 13.63
C ALA A 117 -6.57 13.68 14.44
N GLU A 118 -7.60 14.47 14.71
CA GLU A 118 -8.83 14.03 15.38
C GLU A 118 -9.56 12.96 14.57
N LYS A 119 -9.75 13.17 13.25
CA LYS A 119 -10.42 12.23 12.35
C LYS A 119 -9.71 10.88 12.26
N ILE A 120 -8.38 10.85 12.25
CA ILE A 120 -7.61 9.60 12.21
C ILE A 120 -7.42 8.95 13.60
N GLY A 121 -7.92 9.57 14.68
CA GLY A 121 -7.80 9.05 16.03
C GLY A 121 -6.36 9.01 16.57
N HIS A 122 -5.48 9.90 16.09
CA HIS A 122 -4.07 9.93 16.49
C HIS A 122 -3.62 11.33 16.94
N SER A 123 -2.46 11.39 17.61
CA SER A 123 -1.88 12.67 18.05
C SER A 123 -1.56 13.60 16.88
N LYS A 124 -1.62 14.92 17.11
CA LYS A 124 -1.19 15.93 16.14
C LYS A 124 0.24 15.73 15.66
N SER A 125 1.16 15.37 16.56
CA SER A 125 2.55 15.07 16.21
C SER A 125 2.67 13.86 15.26
N TYR A 126 1.83 12.85 15.44
CA TYR A 126 1.76 11.70 14.52
C TYR A 126 1.21 12.12 13.16
N ALA A 127 0.12 12.89 13.13
CA ALA A 127 -0.46 13.42 11.90
C ALA A 127 0.56 14.23 11.08
N ILE A 128 1.29 15.15 11.72
CA ILE A 128 2.33 15.95 11.06
C ILE A 128 3.45 15.07 10.47
N ARG A 129 3.85 14.00 11.15
CA ARG A 129 4.83 13.05 10.59
C ARG A 129 4.32 12.33 9.35
N LEU A 130 3.03 12.02 9.28
CA LEU A 130 2.41 11.45 8.07
C LEU A 130 2.47 12.45 6.91
N LEU A 131 2.12 13.72 7.17
CA LEU A 131 2.14 14.80 6.18
C LEU A 131 3.55 15.14 5.68
N ARG A 132 4.60 14.75 6.41
CA ARG A 132 6.00 14.89 5.99
C ARG A 132 6.56 13.63 5.30
N GLY A 133 5.79 12.55 5.23
CA GLY A 133 6.27 11.27 4.70
C GLY A 133 7.30 10.57 5.61
N GLU A 134 7.39 10.96 6.89
CA GLU A 134 8.37 10.45 7.87
C GLU A 134 7.85 9.23 8.66
N SER A 135 6.67 8.73 8.31
CA SER A 135 6.03 7.60 9.00
C SER A 135 6.14 6.32 8.18
N ASN A 136 6.41 5.19 8.85
CA ASN A 136 6.25 3.89 8.23
C ASN A 136 4.77 3.50 8.30
N PHE A 137 4.07 3.68 7.19
CA PHE A 137 2.66 3.33 7.07
C PHE A 137 2.48 1.81 7.12
N ASN A 138 1.55 1.33 7.95
CA ASN A 138 1.00 -0.02 7.84
C ASN A 138 -0.39 0.04 7.23
N MET A 139 -0.96 -1.12 6.88
CA MET A 139 -2.29 -1.18 6.25
C MET A 139 -3.41 -0.63 7.15
N ALA A 140 -3.28 -0.72 8.48
CA ALA A 140 -4.26 -0.14 9.40
C ALA A 140 -4.22 1.40 9.37
N THR A 141 -3.01 1.99 9.39
CA THR A 141 -2.82 3.43 9.23
C THR A 141 -3.38 3.92 7.91
N LEU A 142 -3.15 3.19 6.81
CA LEU A 142 -3.69 3.53 5.50
C LEU A 142 -5.22 3.51 5.49
N ALA A 143 -5.82 2.47 6.07
CA ALA A 143 -7.27 2.36 6.18
C ALA A 143 -7.86 3.48 7.05
N ASN A 144 -7.24 3.83 8.18
CA ASN A 144 -7.67 4.94 9.03
C ASN A 144 -7.65 6.27 8.28
N ILE A 145 -6.56 6.57 7.56
CA ILE A 145 -6.44 7.80 6.78
C ILE A 145 -7.48 7.84 5.66
N ALA A 146 -7.59 6.74 4.92
CA ALA A 146 -8.51 6.64 3.80
C ALA A 146 -9.96 6.77 4.27
N TYR A 147 -10.35 6.09 5.34
CA TYR A 147 -11.65 6.23 5.98
C TYR A 147 -11.92 7.67 6.48
N ALA A 148 -10.95 8.28 7.18
CA ALA A 148 -11.07 9.65 7.69
C ALA A 148 -11.25 10.71 6.59
N LEU A 149 -10.74 10.42 5.40
CA LEU A 149 -10.78 11.29 4.24
C LEU A 149 -11.77 10.82 3.18
N ASP A 150 -12.62 9.82 3.43
CA ASP A 150 -13.54 9.27 2.42
C ASP A 150 -12.83 8.95 1.08
N MET A 151 -11.71 8.23 1.20
CA MET A 151 -10.86 7.78 0.10
C MET A 151 -10.74 6.25 0.13
N TYR A 152 -10.19 5.69 -0.94
CA TYR A 152 -9.97 4.26 -1.11
C TYR A 152 -8.48 3.98 -1.25
N PRO A 153 -7.91 3.11 -0.39
CA PRO A 153 -6.54 2.68 -0.52
C PRO A 153 -6.43 1.57 -1.57
N THR A 154 -5.39 1.63 -2.40
CA THR A 154 -5.06 0.57 -3.36
C THR A 154 -3.58 0.22 -3.27
N VAL A 155 -3.28 -1.07 -3.46
CA VAL A 155 -1.92 -1.61 -3.46
C VAL A 155 -1.64 -2.31 -4.78
N ASN A 156 -0.60 -1.88 -5.47
CA ASN A 156 -0.17 -2.41 -6.75
C ASN A 156 1.18 -3.11 -6.58
N LEU A 157 1.19 -4.44 -6.69
CA LEU A 157 2.40 -5.27 -6.59
C LEU A 157 3.12 -5.48 -7.94
N SER A 158 2.51 -5.03 -9.03
CA SER A 158 3.02 -5.14 -10.39
C SER A 158 3.12 -3.74 -10.99
N ARG A 159 4.34 -3.23 -11.24
CA ARG A 159 4.52 -1.91 -11.87
C ARG A 159 4.01 -1.81 -13.31
N ASP A 160 3.88 -2.93 -14.01
CA ASP A 160 3.50 -3.01 -15.43
C ASP A 160 2.08 -2.49 -15.75
N LYS A 161 1.24 -2.21 -14.74
CA LYS A 161 -0.19 -1.87 -14.91
C LYS A 161 -0.63 -0.56 -14.27
N THR A 162 0.28 0.38 -13.98
CA THR A 162 -0.11 1.70 -13.47
C THR A 162 0.49 2.84 -14.29
N PRO A 163 -0.24 3.94 -14.56
CA PRO A 163 0.28 5.07 -15.32
C PRO A 163 1.50 5.77 -14.68
N GLU A 164 1.81 5.48 -13.40
CA GLU A 164 2.77 6.25 -12.59
C GLU A 164 3.70 5.40 -11.70
N GLY A 165 3.61 4.07 -11.72
CA GLY A 165 4.48 3.17 -10.92
C GLY A 165 4.26 3.26 -9.40
N LYS A 166 3.09 3.75 -8.94
CA LYS A 166 2.76 3.91 -7.52
C LYS A 166 2.35 2.57 -6.89
N LEU A 167 3.11 2.12 -5.90
CA LEU A 167 2.87 0.86 -5.17
C LEU A 167 1.67 0.93 -4.23
N VAL A 168 1.45 2.11 -3.63
CA VAL A 168 0.29 2.38 -2.77
C VAL A 168 -0.26 3.74 -3.16
N SER A 169 -1.58 3.83 -3.26
CA SER A 169 -2.29 5.07 -3.59
C SER A 169 -3.56 5.22 -2.77
N LEU A 170 -4.00 6.47 -2.61
CA LEU A 170 -5.33 6.83 -2.14
C LEU A 170 -6.05 7.50 -3.31
N SER A 171 -7.26 7.06 -3.61
CA SER A 171 -8.10 7.68 -4.66
C SER A 171 -9.52 7.89 -4.18
N GLU A 172 -10.24 8.78 -4.86
CA GLU A 172 -11.68 8.94 -4.64
C GLU A 172 -12.45 7.76 -5.28
N SER A 173 -13.62 7.43 -4.72
CA SER A 173 -14.48 6.27 -5.01
C SER A 173 -14.74 6.01 -6.50
N ALA A 174 -14.67 7.04 -7.34
CA ALA A 174 -14.97 6.95 -8.76
C ALA A 174 -13.89 6.21 -9.59
N SER A 175 -12.67 6.00 -9.07
CA SER A 175 -11.53 5.55 -9.90
C SER A 175 -11.14 4.07 -9.78
N ARG A 176 -11.79 3.27 -8.92
CA ARG A 176 -11.33 1.88 -8.64
C ARG A 176 -11.75 0.86 -9.71
N TYR A 177 -12.69 1.23 -10.59
CA TYR A 177 -13.22 0.36 -11.66
C TYR A 177 -13.27 1.04 -13.05
N SER A 178 -12.61 2.20 -13.20
CA SER A 178 -12.45 2.90 -14.49
C SER A 178 -11.25 2.38 -15.26
#